data_AF-A0AA86ITZ4-F1
#
_entry.id   AF-A0AA86ITZ4-F1
#
_cell.length_a   1.000
_cell.length_b   1.000
_cell.length_c   1.000
_cell.angle_alpha   90.00
_cell.angle_beta   90.00
_cell.angle_gamma   90.00
#
_symmetry.space_group_name_H-M   'P 1'
#
loop_
_entity.id
_entity.type
_entity.pdbx_description
1 polymer ?
#
loop_
_entity_poly.entity_id
_entity_poly.type
_entity_poly.pdbx_seq_one_letter_code
_entity_poly.pdbx_strand_id
1 'polypeptide(L)'
;MQRTGLIELVFAAPELPENLRKNEEENAQAVHDWFAQYYNKVHIRHCNDSHHSEEYWNTFVDKARQEELAKRRAAFTLLKTWILDPRTPLCQILRKFYIYQHHAPEITCGGCPGCRAQGKGAFSPTVGADVEIIRATPKKRARFAGAVRKVYYTDELEMRALLSELRVPLRQLIGSGDYETIRADKADFRHLERALDSISRFWCVQKLAAPTSDSAEIVIVSNTATALPDLPASRYERIIIAPQHLADPQHPYRKWWESAGNAQPLDTFIRQLQHVNHQ
;
A
#
# COMPACT_ATOMS: atom_id res chain seq x y z
N MET A 1 4.92 -16.17 -15.26
CA MET A 1 4.10 -17.41 -15.09
C MET A 1 4.93 -18.56 -15.64
N GLN A 2 5.25 -19.55 -14.81
CA GLN A 2 6.03 -20.73 -15.24
C GLN A 2 5.06 -21.87 -15.53
N ARG A 3 5.06 -22.39 -16.76
CA ARG A 3 4.27 -23.59 -17.11
C ARG A 3 5.20 -24.79 -17.12
N THR A 4 4.92 -25.74 -16.22
CA THR A 4 5.56 -27.07 -16.16
C THR A 4 7.09 -27.09 -16.14
N GLY A 5 7.75 -26.00 -15.73
CA GLY A 5 9.22 -25.92 -15.61
C GLY A 5 9.98 -25.93 -16.94
N LEU A 6 9.30 -25.95 -18.09
CA LEU A 6 9.91 -25.98 -19.43
C LEU A 6 10.10 -24.59 -20.01
N ILE A 7 9.06 -23.76 -19.87
CA ILE A 7 9.04 -22.40 -20.37
C ILE A 7 8.54 -21.46 -19.29
N GLU A 8 9.17 -20.31 -19.21
CA GLU A 8 8.76 -19.22 -18.36
C GLU A 8 8.44 -18.00 -19.21
N LEU A 9 7.24 -17.49 -19.02
CA LEU A 9 6.86 -16.21 -19.60
C LEU A 9 7.46 -15.13 -18.71
N VAL A 10 8.45 -14.42 -19.27
CA VAL A 10 9.14 -13.31 -18.63
C VAL A 10 8.63 -12.03 -19.29
N PHE A 11 8.30 -11.05 -18.46
CA PHE A 11 8.15 -9.67 -18.90
C PHE A 11 9.43 -8.96 -18.45
N ALA A 12 10.36 -8.73 -19.38
CA ALA A 12 11.54 -7.93 -19.08
C ALA A 12 11.08 -6.54 -18.63
N ALA A 13 11.69 -5.93 -17.61
CA ALA A 13 11.27 -4.60 -17.18
C ALA A 13 11.22 -3.65 -18.39
N PRO A 14 10.15 -2.85 -18.56
CA PRO A 14 10.02 -1.97 -19.71
C PRO A 14 11.10 -0.89 -19.63
N GLU A 15 12.15 -1.03 -20.44
CA GLU A 15 13.18 -0.01 -20.61
C GLU A 15 12.88 0.83 -21.85
N LEU A 16 12.35 2.03 -21.63
CA LEU A 16 12.14 3.01 -22.69
C LEU A 16 13.48 3.37 -23.35
N PRO A 17 13.57 3.30 -24.69
CA PRO A 17 14.73 3.78 -25.44
C PRO A 17 15.14 5.20 -25.03
N GLU A 18 16.44 5.47 -24.92
CA GLU A 18 16.95 6.77 -24.41
C GLU A 18 16.41 7.99 -25.16
N ASN A 19 16.16 7.86 -26.46
CA ASN A 19 15.60 8.91 -27.31
C ASN A 19 14.14 9.26 -26.95
N LEU A 20 13.36 8.28 -26.48
CA LEU A 20 11.99 8.50 -26.02
C LEU A 20 11.97 9.03 -24.57
N ARG A 21 12.94 8.63 -23.75
CA ARG A 21 13.05 9.01 -22.34
C ARG A 21 13.47 10.47 -22.12
N LYS A 22 14.23 11.08 -23.04
CA LYS A 22 14.73 12.47 -22.91
C LYS A 22 13.67 13.53 -23.24
N ASN A 23 12.66 13.19 -24.06
CA ASN A 23 11.62 14.11 -24.54
C ASN A 23 10.20 13.50 -24.37
N GLU A 24 9.88 12.96 -23.19
CA GLU A 24 8.61 12.24 -22.96
C GLU A 24 7.34 13.08 -23.28
N GLU A 25 7.37 14.39 -23.01
CA GLU A 25 6.22 15.28 -23.26
C GLU A 25 5.98 15.56 -24.75
N GLU A 26 7.05 15.71 -25.55
CA GLU A 26 6.95 15.89 -27.01
C GLU A 26 6.63 14.57 -27.74
N ASN A 27 7.04 13.44 -27.14
CA ASN A 27 6.90 12.11 -27.72
C ASN A 27 5.74 11.29 -27.13
N ALA A 28 4.75 11.94 -26.50
CA ALA A 28 3.67 11.26 -25.77
C ALA A 28 2.99 10.13 -26.57
N GLN A 29 2.73 10.35 -27.87
CA GLN A 29 2.15 9.32 -28.75
C GLN A 29 3.14 8.18 -29.03
N ALA A 30 4.42 8.47 -29.25
CA ALA A 30 5.44 7.45 -29.49
C ALA A 30 5.73 6.61 -28.24
N VAL A 31 5.67 7.22 -27.05
CA VAL A 31 5.74 6.51 -25.76
C VAL A 31 4.53 5.59 -25.59
N HIS A 32 3.33 6.08 -25.90
CA HIS A 32 2.10 5.29 -25.87
C HIS A 32 2.17 4.07 -26.82
N ASP A 33 2.58 4.30 -28.06
CA ASP A 33 2.71 3.25 -29.08
C ASP A 33 3.78 2.22 -28.69
N TRP A 34 4.87 2.67 -28.05
CA TRP A 34 5.92 1.79 -27.54
C TRP A 34 5.40 0.86 -26.43
N PHE A 35 4.67 1.39 -25.44
CA PHE A 35 4.07 0.57 -24.38
C PHE A 35 3.02 -0.40 -24.95
N ALA A 36 2.22 0.04 -25.92
CA ALA A 36 1.27 -0.83 -26.61
C ALA A 36 1.99 -2.02 -27.30
N GLN A 37 3.13 -1.78 -27.95
CA GLN A 37 3.94 -2.84 -28.55
C GLN A 37 4.62 -3.74 -27.51
N TYR A 38 5.12 -3.15 -26.42
CA TYR A 38 5.75 -3.88 -25.33
C TYR A 38 4.77 -4.87 -24.68
N TYR A 39 3.55 -4.43 -24.36
CA TYR A 39 2.52 -5.32 -23.79
C TYR A 39 1.99 -6.37 -24.78
N ASN A 40 2.18 -6.16 -26.08
CA ASN A 40 1.86 -7.14 -27.12
C ASN A 40 2.97 -8.19 -27.34
N LYS A 41 4.12 -8.07 -26.65
CA LYS A 41 5.22 -9.05 -26.73
C LYS A 41 5.36 -9.79 -25.42
N VAL A 42 5.49 -11.11 -25.51
CA VAL A 42 5.79 -11.96 -24.35
C VAL A 42 7.15 -12.60 -24.60
N HIS A 43 8.10 -12.36 -23.70
CA HIS A 43 9.40 -13.04 -23.78
C HIS A 43 9.26 -14.44 -23.19
N ILE A 44 9.72 -15.44 -23.93
CA ILE A 44 9.72 -16.83 -23.50
C ILE A 44 11.16 -17.18 -23.12
N ARG A 45 11.38 -17.51 -21.86
CA ARG A 45 12.64 -18.08 -21.39
C ARG A 45 12.49 -19.60 -21.37
N HIS A 46 13.38 -20.30 -22.05
CA HIS A 46 13.50 -21.76 -21.95
C HIS A 46 14.18 -22.07 -20.62
N CYS A 47 13.50 -22.81 -19.75
CA CYS A 47 14.00 -23.16 -18.41
C CYS A 47 14.73 -24.51 -18.39
N ASN A 48 14.42 -25.40 -19.33
CA ASN A 48 15.07 -26.69 -19.52
C ASN A 48 15.04 -27.08 -21.01
N ASP A 49 16.21 -27.29 -21.59
CA ASP A 49 16.38 -27.64 -23.01
C ASP A 49 16.08 -29.12 -23.31
N SER A 50 15.70 -29.92 -22.31
CA SER A 50 15.31 -31.33 -22.48
C SER A 50 13.94 -31.54 -23.15
N HIS A 51 13.41 -30.50 -23.81
CA HIS A 51 12.13 -30.53 -24.53
C HIS A 51 12.08 -31.52 -25.71
N HIS A 52 13.22 -32.05 -26.15
CA HIS A 52 13.29 -33.13 -27.13
C HIS A 52 13.30 -34.55 -26.53
N SER A 53 13.42 -34.68 -25.20
CA SER A 53 13.48 -35.99 -24.53
C SER A 53 12.07 -36.51 -24.24
N GLU A 54 11.67 -37.58 -24.93
CA GLU A 54 10.40 -38.28 -24.70
C GLU A 54 10.27 -38.79 -23.25
N GLU A 55 11.37 -39.27 -22.67
CA GLU A 55 11.41 -39.72 -21.27
C GLU A 55 11.08 -38.56 -20.31
N TYR A 56 11.62 -37.36 -20.56
CA TYR A 56 11.32 -36.18 -19.76
C TYR A 56 9.85 -35.76 -19.88
N TRP A 57 9.28 -35.85 -21.09
CA TRP A 57 7.86 -35.59 -21.31
C TRP A 57 6.97 -36.55 -20.51
N ASN A 58 7.23 -37.85 -20.62
CA ASN A 58 6.40 -38.87 -19.98
C ASN A 58 6.51 -38.85 -18.45
N THR A 59 7.69 -38.58 -17.91
CA THR A 59 7.94 -38.70 -16.45
C THR A 59 7.67 -37.41 -15.68
N PHE A 60 8.00 -36.25 -16.25
CA PHE A 60 7.91 -34.97 -15.56
C PHE A 60 6.76 -34.12 -16.07
N VAL A 61 6.69 -33.91 -17.39
CA VAL A 61 5.73 -32.96 -17.98
C VAL A 61 4.31 -33.50 -17.92
N ASP A 62 4.10 -34.73 -18.33
CA ASP A 62 2.77 -35.35 -18.33
C ASP A 62 2.25 -35.59 -16.92
N LYS A 63 3.13 -35.97 -15.98
CA LYS A 63 2.77 -36.06 -14.56
C LYS A 63 2.30 -34.70 -14.03
N ALA A 64 3.08 -33.64 -14.25
CA ALA A 64 2.70 -32.28 -13.83
C ALA A 64 1.40 -31.81 -14.51
N ARG A 65 1.21 -32.13 -15.80
CA ARG A 65 0.00 -31.83 -16.56
C ARG A 65 -1.21 -32.55 -16.00
N GLN A 66 -1.10 -33.83 -15.66
CA GLN A 66 -2.18 -34.60 -15.05
C GLN A 66 -2.54 -34.05 -13.67
N GLU A 67 -1.55 -33.71 -12.85
CA GLU A 67 -1.77 -33.07 -11.55
C GLU A 67 -2.47 -31.71 -11.70
N GLU A 68 -2.05 -30.87 -12.64
CA GLU A 68 -2.71 -29.60 -12.92
C GLU A 68 -4.15 -29.80 -13.42
N LEU A 69 -4.36 -30.74 -14.33
CA LEU A 69 -5.68 -31.07 -14.85
C LEU A 69 -6.61 -31.59 -13.76
N ALA A 70 -6.10 -32.45 -12.86
CA ALA A 70 -6.85 -32.95 -11.71
C ALA A 70 -7.22 -31.80 -10.76
N LYS A 71 -6.29 -30.89 -10.43
CA LYS A 71 -6.54 -29.71 -9.60
C LYS A 71 -7.58 -28.78 -10.24
N ARG A 72 -7.49 -28.52 -11.56
CA ARG A 72 -8.46 -27.72 -12.32
C ARG A 72 -9.85 -28.34 -12.31
N ARG A 73 -9.95 -29.66 -12.54
CA ARG A 73 -11.22 -30.41 -12.47
C ARG A 73 -11.82 -30.34 -11.07
N ALA A 74 -11.01 -30.55 -10.03
CA ALA A 74 -11.46 -30.46 -8.64
C ALA A 74 -11.97 -29.04 -8.31
N ALA A 75 -11.24 -27.99 -8.71
CA ALA A 75 -11.66 -26.61 -8.51
C ALA A 75 -12.97 -26.29 -9.25
N PHE A 76 -13.11 -26.74 -10.50
CA PHE A 76 -14.34 -26.58 -11.28
C PHE A 76 -15.52 -27.29 -10.63
N THR A 77 -15.36 -28.55 -10.23
CA THR A 77 -16.40 -29.31 -9.53
C THR A 77 -16.83 -28.62 -8.25
N LEU A 78 -15.87 -28.11 -7.47
CA LEU A 78 -16.16 -27.39 -6.24
C LEU A 78 -16.98 -26.12 -6.51
N LEU A 79 -16.56 -25.30 -7.49
CA LEU A 79 -17.30 -24.10 -7.87
C LEU A 79 -18.71 -24.43 -8.39
N LYS A 80 -18.83 -25.47 -9.23
CA LYS A 80 -20.13 -25.94 -9.74
C LYS A 80 -21.05 -26.33 -8.61
N THR A 81 -20.58 -27.15 -7.67
CA THR A 81 -21.37 -27.57 -6.50
C THR A 81 -21.77 -26.36 -5.65
N TRP A 82 -20.87 -25.39 -5.48
CA TRP A 82 -21.18 -24.16 -4.75
C TRP A 82 -22.24 -23.30 -5.43
N ILE A 83 -22.19 -23.16 -6.76
CA ILE A 83 -23.20 -22.39 -7.53
C ILE A 83 -24.58 -23.02 -7.37
N LEU A 84 -24.66 -24.35 -7.39
CA LEU A 84 -25.93 -25.09 -7.23
C LEU A 84 -26.47 -25.03 -5.80
N ASP A 85 -25.60 -24.83 -4.81
CA ASP A 85 -25.97 -24.72 -3.39
C ASP A 85 -25.08 -23.69 -2.64
N PRO A 86 -25.37 -22.39 -2.76
CA PRO A 86 -24.48 -21.34 -2.31
C PRO A 86 -24.66 -21.00 -0.81
N ARG A 87 -24.98 -22.00 0.02
CA ARG A 87 -25.14 -21.84 1.49
C ARG A 87 -23.82 -21.53 2.18
N THR A 88 -22.73 -22.15 1.73
CA THR A 88 -21.40 -21.92 2.30
C THR A 88 -20.83 -20.58 1.80
N PRO A 89 -20.22 -19.74 2.65
CA PRO A 89 -19.51 -18.55 2.19
C PRO A 89 -18.38 -18.87 1.19
N LEU A 90 -18.43 -18.28 -0.01
CA LEU A 90 -17.42 -18.49 -1.05
C LEU A 90 -16.01 -18.10 -0.59
N CYS A 91 -15.87 -17.09 0.26
CA CYS A 91 -14.58 -16.67 0.77
C CYS A 91 -13.88 -17.73 1.64
N GLN A 92 -14.65 -18.54 2.37
CA GLN A 92 -14.11 -19.64 3.18
C GLN A 92 -13.59 -20.77 2.29
N ILE A 93 -14.27 -20.99 1.17
CA ILE A 93 -13.84 -21.93 0.14
C ILE A 93 -12.54 -21.43 -0.50
N LEU A 94 -12.52 -20.17 -0.98
CA LEU A 94 -11.37 -19.59 -1.67
C LEU A 94 -10.13 -19.54 -0.78
N ARG A 95 -10.28 -19.21 0.51
CA ARG A 95 -9.16 -19.18 1.47
C ARG A 95 -8.32 -20.45 1.46
N LYS A 96 -8.95 -21.63 1.29
CA LYS A 96 -8.25 -22.93 1.26
C LYS A 96 -7.32 -23.07 0.06
N PHE A 97 -7.62 -22.41 -1.06
CA PHE A 97 -6.80 -22.48 -2.28
C PHE A 97 -5.58 -21.55 -2.24
N TYR A 98 -5.62 -20.53 -1.39
CA TYR A 98 -4.59 -19.50 -1.31
C TYR A 98 -3.70 -19.63 -0.06
N ILE A 99 -3.74 -20.77 0.62
CA ILE A 99 -2.81 -21.05 1.73
C ILE A 99 -1.40 -21.13 1.16
N TYR A 100 -0.52 -20.23 1.58
CA TYR A 100 0.88 -20.20 1.19
C TYR A 100 1.74 -20.42 2.43
N GLN A 101 2.64 -21.40 2.41
CA GLN A 101 3.52 -21.73 3.54
C GLN A 101 2.77 -21.84 4.89
N HIS A 102 1.62 -22.53 4.91
CA HIS A 102 0.74 -22.67 6.08
C HIS A 102 0.03 -21.38 6.56
N HIS A 103 0.24 -20.26 5.88
CA HIS A 103 -0.44 -19.00 6.16
C HIS A 103 -1.64 -18.84 5.22
N ALA A 104 -2.83 -18.75 5.80
CA ALA A 104 -4.05 -18.53 5.05
C ALA A 104 -4.30 -17.02 4.91
N PRO A 105 -4.72 -16.52 3.74
CA PRO A 105 -4.98 -15.11 3.56
C PRO A 105 -6.12 -14.63 4.45
N GLU A 106 -6.11 -13.33 4.75
CA GLU A 106 -7.23 -12.64 5.38
C GLU A 106 -8.51 -12.80 4.55
N ILE A 107 -9.64 -12.98 5.23
CA ILE A 107 -10.93 -13.16 4.57
C ILE A 107 -11.58 -11.80 4.37
N THR A 108 -11.81 -11.45 3.11
CA THR A 108 -12.67 -10.31 2.75
C THR A 108 -13.81 -10.75 1.87
N CYS A 109 -15.00 -10.82 2.45
CA CYS A 109 -16.22 -11.01 1.69
C CYS A 109 -17.46 -10.69 2.51
N GLY A 110 -18.30 -9.83 1.96
CA GLY A 110 -19.69 -9.65 2.38
C GLY A 110 -20.69 -9.74 1.24
N GLY A 111 -20.22 -10.07 0.03
CA GLY A 111 -21.02 -9.97 -1.19
C GLY A 111 -21.67 -11.28 -1.64
N CYS A 112 -21.08 -12.43 -1.32
CA CYS A 112 -21.56 -13.72 -1.84
C CYS A 112 -22.86 -14.18 -1.17
N PRO A 113 -23.71 -15.01 -1.83
CA PRO A 113 -24.98 -15.47 -1.27
C PRO A 113 -24.83 -16.15 0.10
N GLY A 114 -23.82 -17.00 0.29
CA GLY A 114 -23.55 -17.64 1.58
C GLY A 114 -23.17 -16.66 2.70
N CYS A 115 -22.47 -15.56 2.39
CA CYS A 115 -22.22 -14.49 3.37
C CYS A 115 -23.50 -13.71 3.70
N ARG A 116 -24.32 -13.39 2.69
CA ARG A 116 -25.58 -12.65 2.88
C ARG A 116 -26.60 -13.45 3.68
N ALA A 117 -26.68 -14.77 3.46
CA ALA A 117 -27.51 -15.67 4.24
C ALA A 117 -27.12 -15.69 5.73
N GLN A 118 -25.86 -15.37 6.06
CA GLN A 118 -25.37 -15.22 7.44
C GLN A 118 -25.51 -13.78 7.96
N GLY A 119 -26.26 -12.91 7.28
CA GLY A 119 -26.46 -11.51 7.68
C GLY A 119 -25.25 -10.59 7.45
N LYS A 120 -24.20 -11.05 6.73
CA LYS A 120 -23.04 -10.21 6.43
C LYS A 120 -23.34 -9.30 5.24
N GLY A 121 -23.33 -7.99 5.47
CA GLY A 121 -23.44 -6.98 4.43
C GLY A 121 -22.18 -6.88 3.58
N ALA A 122 -22.28 -6.25 2.40
CA ALA A 122 -21.15 -6.03 1.50
C ALA A 122 -20.02 -5.31 2.24
N PHE A 123 -18.88 -5.99 2.36
CA PHE A 123 -17.72 -5.51 3.12
C PHE A 123 -16.45 -5.82 2.33
N SER A 124 -15.74 -4.76 1.96
CA SER A 124 -14.46 -4.79 1.26
C SER A 124 -13.45 -3.98 2.08
N PRO A 125 -12.99 -4.50 3.23
CA PRO A 125 -11.94 -3.83 3.98
C PRO A 125 -10.64 -3.90 3.19
N THR A 126 -9.74 -2.95 3.44
CA THR A 126 -8.35 -3.08 3.04
C THR A 126 -7.78 -4.34 3.68
N VAL A 127 -7.31 -5.28 2.86
CA VAL A 127 -6.57 -6.48 3.29
C VAL A 127 -5.10 -6.14 3.58
N GLY A 128 -4.49 -6.92 4.47
CA GLY A 128 -3.06 -6.81 4.78
C GLY A 128 -2.79 -6.14 6.12
N ALA A 129 -3.63 -6.38 7.12
CA ALA A 129 -3.37 -5.97 8.49
C ALA A 129 -2.17 -6.74 9.09
N ASP A 130 -1.96 -7.99 8.65
CA ASP A 130 -0.82 -8.83 9.04
C ASP A 130 0.16 -9.05 7.86
N VAL A 131 0.74 -7.97 7.32
CA VAL A 131 1.85 -8.06 6.38
C VAL A 131 3.15 -7.70 7.10
N GLU A 132 3.97 -8.70 7.40
CA GLU A 132 5.31 -8.50 7.92
C GLU A 132 6.28 -8.30 6.75
N ILE A 133 6.85 -7.10 6.63
CA ILE A 133 7.90 -6.84 5.64
C ILE A 133 9.23 -7.38 6.20
N ILE A 134 9.55 -8.64 5.87
CA ILE A 134 10.73 -9.37 6.37
C ILE A 134 12.05 -8.63 6.07
N ARG A 135 12.07 -7.75 5.06
CA ARG A 135 13.22 -6.88 4.71
C ARG A 135 12.79 -5.54 4.11
N ALA A 136 12.28 -4.63 4.93
CA ALA A 136 12.38 -3.19 4.67
C ALA A 136 13.46 -2.66 5.59
N THR A 137 14.55 -2.11 5.04
CA THR A 137 15.45 -1.26 5.82
C THR A 137 14.78 0.11 5.91
N PRO A 138 14.24 0.50 7.08
CA PRO A 138 13.59 1.79 7.24
C PRO A 138 14.66 2.86 7.02
N LYS A 139 14.47 3.71 6.01
CA LYS A 139 15.54 4.59 5.54
C LYS A 139 15.89 5.68 6.54
N LYS A 140 14.96 6.04 7.43
CA LYS A 140 15.14 7.12 8.41
C LYS A 140 14.89 6.64 9.84
N ARG A 141 15.91 6.02 10.42
CA ARG A 141 15.95 5.76 11.87
C ARG A 141 16.07 7.09 12.60
N ALA A 142 15.28 7.25 13.66
CA ALA A 142 15.40 8.42 14.50
C ALA A 142 16.80 8.47 15.15
N ARG A 143 17.44 9.65 15.20
CA ARG A 143 18.74 9.83 15.88
C ARG A 143 18.64 9.46 17.37
N PHE A 144 17.46 9.63 17.97
CA PHE A 144 17.10 9.22 19.32
C PHE A 144 15.65 8.68 19.29
N ALA A 145 15.30 7.74 20.17
CA ALA A 145 13.92 7.25 20.27
C ALA A 145 12.97 8.44 20.53
N GLY A 146 11.89 8.56 19.74
CA GLY A 146 10.96 9.68 19.85
C GLY A 146 11.39 11.00 19.19
N ALA A 147 12.20 10.98 18.12
CA ALA A 147 12.43 12.16 17.29
C ALA A 147 11.14 12.59 16.58
N VAL A 148 10.33 13.41 17.25
CA VAL A 148 9.03 13.89 16.77
C VAL A 148 9.16 15.35 16.33
N ARG A 149 8.88 15.64 15.07
CA ARG A 149 8.62 17.01 14.61
C ARG A 149 7.16 17.35 14.84
N LYS A 150 6.91 18.52 15.40
CA LYS A 150 5.58 18.99 15.80
C LYS A 150 5.20 20.20 14.96
N VAL A 151 4.07 20.10 14.28
CA VAL A 151 3.57 21.13 13.37
C VAL A 151 2.15 21.48 13.77
N TYR A 152 1.88 22.76 14.01
CA TYR A 152 0.55 23.23 14.36
C TYR A 152 -0.06 24.09 13.26
N TYR A 153 -1.38 24.00 13.12
CA TYR A 153 -2.17 24.78 12.17
C TYR A 153 -3.39 25.41 12.86
N THR A 154 -3.98 26.42 12.22
CA THR A 154 -5.10 27.20 12.77
C THR A 154 -6.40 26.42 12.76
N ASP A 155 -7.29 26.72 13.70
CA ASP A 155 -8.52 25.95 13.88
C ASP A 155 -9.55 26.16 12.74
N GLU A 156 -9.40 27.27 12.02
CA GLU A 156 -10.17 27.64 10.83
C GLU A 156 -9.88 26.75 9.61
N LEU A 157 -8.73 26.06 9.62
CA LEU A 157 -8.30 25.25 8.48
C LEU A 157 -8.95 23.87 8.53
N GLU A 158 -10.03 23.71 7.76
CA GLU A 158 -10.69 22.42 7.62
C GLU A 158 -9.77 21.37 6.96
N MET A 159 -10.03 20.09 7.24
CA MET A 159 -9.23 18.98 6.74
C MET A 159 -9.00 18.97 5.23
N ARG A 160 -10.00 19.38 4.42
CA ARG A 160 -9.83 19.46 2.96
C ARG A 160 -8.85 20.56 2.55
N ALA A 161 -8.92 21.72 3.21
CA ALA A 161 -8.00 22.83 2.96
C ALA A 161 -6.58 22.47 3.41
N LEU A 162 -6.45 21.89 4.61
CA LEU A 162 -5.18 21.38 5.13
C LEU A 162 -4.52 20.39 4.17
N LEU A 163 -5.26 19.37 3.70
CA LEU A 163 -4.71 18.38 2.76
C LEU A 163 -4.38 18.99 1.39
N SER A 164 -5.05 20.07 0.98
CA SER A 164 -4.70 20.82 -0.23
C SER A 164 -3.36 21.53 -0.08
N GLU A 165 -3.14 22.21 1.05
CA GLU A 165 -1.85 22.88 1.36
C GLU A 165 -0.72 21.87 1.53
N LEU A 166 -1.00 20.75 2.19
CA LEU A 166 -0.06 19.66 2.41
C LEU A 166 0.20 18.80 1.17
N ARG A 167 -0.53 19.00 0.06
CA ARG A 167 -0.42 18.16 -1.14
C ARG A 167 1.01 18.05 -1.65
N VAL A 168 1.69 19.19 -1.83
CA VAL A 168 3.08 19.22 -2.33
C VAL A 168 4.06 18.70 -1.26
N PRO A 169 4.02 19.16 0.01
CA PRO A 169 4.85 18.62 1.08
C PRO A 169 4.76 17.09 1.26
N LEU A 170 3.55 16.54 1.31
CA LEU A 170 3.34 15.10 1.49
C LEU A 170 3.90 14.30 0.31
N ARG A 171 3.70 14.79 -0.92
CA ARG A 171 4.30 14.19 -2.12
C ARG A 171 5.82 14.20 -2.06
N GLN A 172 6.44 15.27 -1.56
CA GLN A 172 7.89 15.34 -1.40
C GLN A 172 8.40 14.36 -0.34
N LEU A 173 7.76 14.33 0.83
CA LEU A 173 8.14 13.46 1.95
C LEU A 173 8.00 11.97 1.62
N ILE A 174 6.92 11.60 0.92
CA ILE A 174 6.71 10.22 0.47
C ILE A 174 7.60 9.92 -0.75
N GLY A 175 7.75 10.89 -1.66
CA GLY A 175 8.57 10.77 -2.86
C GLY A 175 10.05 10.54 -2.57
N SER A 176 10.58 11.13 -1.48
CA SER A 176 11.95 10.85 -1.01
C SER A 176 12.10 9.38 -0.58
N GLY A 177 10.99 8.73 -0.19
CA GLY A 177 10.92 7.39 0.41
C GLY A 177 11.41 7.33 1.84
N ASP A 178 11.52 8.48 2.52
CA ASP A 178 11.83 8.51 3.94
C ASP A 178 10.60 8.26 4.80
N TYR A 179 9.42 8.67 4.32
CA TYR A 179 8.14 8.48 4.99
C TYR A 179 7.22 7.60 4.14
N GLU A 180 6.73 6.51 4.71
CA GLU A 180 5.93 5.52 3.99
C GLU A 180 4.53 5.37 4.60
N THR A 181 4.33 5.82 5.84
CA THR A 181 3.08 5.66 6.59
C THR A 181 2.45 7.00 6.93
N ILE A 182 1.17 7.16 6.62
CA ILE A 182 0.33 8.28 7.10
C ILE A 182 -0.69 7.75 8.11
N ARG A 183 -0.76 8.35 9.30
CA ARG A 183 -1.83 8.11 10.27
C ARG A 183 -2.85 9.24 10.22
N ALA A 184 -4.11 8.88 10.06
CA ALA A 184 -5.21 9.83 10.04
C ALA A 184 -6.51 9.19 10.54
N ASP A 185 -7.56 9.99 10.68
CA ASP A 185 -8.90 9.48 10.89
C ASP A 185 -9.42 8.77 9.64
N LYS A 186 -10.21 7.70 9.85
CA LYS A 186 -10.73 6.87 8.75
C LYS A 186 -11.55 7.68 7.74
N ALA A 187 -12.21 8.76 8.21
CA ALA A 187 -13.00 9.65 7.36
C ALA A 187 -12.15 10.33 6.26
N ASP A 188 -10.85 10.52 6.50
CA ASP A 188 -9.96 11.30 5.64
C ASP A 188 -9.20 10.45 4.62
N PHE A 189 -9.29 9.12 4.69
CA PHE A 189 -8.51 8.22 3.84
C PHE A 189 -8.73 8.48 2.35
N ARG A 190 -9.98 8.71 1.93
CA ARG A 190 -10.31 9.03 0.53
C ARG A 190 -9.78 10.40 0.10
N HIS A 191 -9.69 11.35 1.02
CA HIS A 191 -9.13 12.66 0.73
C HIS A 191 -7.61 12.59 0.54
N LEU A 192 -6.93 11.79 1.38
CA LEU A 192 -5.50 11.49 1.26
C LEU A 192 -5.17 10.76 -0.05
N GLU A 193 -5.94 9.74 -0.40
CA GLU A 193 -5.78 9.00 -1.67
C GLU A 193 -5.82 9.96 -2.88
N ARG A 194 -6.81 10.85 -2.94
CA ARG A 194 -6.90 11.87 -4.01
C ARG A 194 -5.77 12.88 -4.00
N ALA A 195 -5.31 13.29 -2.82
CA ALA A 195 -4.19 14.23 -2.72
C ALA A 195 -2.88 13.61 -3.23
N LEU A 196 -2.72 12.29 -3.11
CA LEU A 196 -1.49 11.55 -3.36
C LEU A 196 -1.54 10.62 -4.58
N ASP A 197 -2.59 10.72 -5.41
CA ASP A 197 -2.86 9.86 -6.58
C ASP A 197 -1.70 9.77 -7.60
N SER A 198 -0.85 10.79 -7.67
CA SER A 198 0.28 10.84 -8.62
C SER A 198 1.61 10.33 -8.05
N ILE A 199 1.62 9.75 -6.84
CA ILE A 199 2.86 9.25 -6.22
C ILE A 199 3.12 7.82 -6.69
N SER A 200 4.28 7.60 -7.33
CA SER A 200 4.70 6.29 -7.82
C SER A 200 5.31 5.38 -6.75
N ARG A 201 5.75 5.95 -5.61
CA ARG A 201 6.29 5.16 -4.50
C ARG A 201 5.20 4.58 -3.63
N PHE A 202 5.47 3.40 -3.08
CA PHE A 202 4.59 2.76 -2.11
C PHE A 202 4.44 3.65 -0.86
N TRP A 203 3.20 3.78 -0.41
CA TRP A 203 2.85 4.38 0.87
C TRP A 203 1.55 3.74 1.37
N CYS A 204 1.30 3.84 2.67
CA CYS A 204 0.07 3.34 3.28
C CYS A 204 -0.56 4.36 4.22
N VAL A 205 -1.88 4.21 4.42
CA VAL A 205 -2.63 4.98 5.40
C VAL A 205 -3.13 4.06 6.51
N GLN A 206 -2.98 4.49 7.75
CA GLN A 206 -3.38 3.75 8.95
C GLN A 206 -4.26 4.62 9.85
N LYS A 207 -5.07 3.97 10.69
CA LYS A 207 -5.84 4.68 11.73
C LYS A 207 -4.87 5.20 12.80
N LEU A 208 -5.24 6.30 13.46
CA LEU A 208 -4.48 6.84 14.59
C LEU A 208 -4.14 5.78 15.65
N ALA A 209 -5.13 4.94 16.01
CA ALA A 209 -4.99 3.86 17.00
C ALA A 209 -4.37 2.55 16.47
N ALA A 210 -3.81 2.52 15.26
CA ALA A 210 -3.15 1.31 14.75
C ALA A 210 -1.88 0.97 15.57
N PRO A 211 -1.44 -0.30 15.60
CA PRO A 211 -0.17 -0.69 16.20
C PRO A 211 1.03 0.10 15.63
N THR A 212 2.17 0.06 16.31
CA THR A 212 3.40 0.74 15.88
C THR A 212 3.76 0.38 14.44
N SER A 213 4.13 1.38 13.64
CA SER A 213 4.65 1.17 12.29
C SER A 213 6.15 0.89 12.32
N ASP A 214 6.63 0.07 11.40
CA ASP A 214 8.06 -0.21 11.23
C ASP A 214 8.78 0.81 10.33
N SER A 215 8.23 2.02 10.19
CA SER A 215 8.75 3.07 9.31
C SER A 215 8.55 4.47 9.91
N ALA A 216 9.19 5.48 9.30
CA ALA A 216 8.91 6.86 9.66
C ALA A 216 7.52 7.27 9.15
N GLU A 217 6.81 8.06 9.95
CA GLU A 217 5.39 8.30 9.72
C GLU A 217 4.97 9.76 9.88
N ILE A 218 3.88 10.10 9.20
CA ILE A 218 3.24 11.40 9.24
C ILE A 218 1.88 11.21 9.91
N VAL A 219 1.63 11.92 11.00
CA VAL A 219 0.37 11.88 11.73
C VAL A 219 -0.38 13.16 11.45
N ILE A 220 -1.58 13.05 10.90
CA ILE A 220 -2.45 14.19 10.60
C ILE A 220 -3.68 14.06 11.50
N VAL A 221 -3.87 15.07 12.34
CA VAL A 221 -4.99 15.15 13.29
C VAL A 221 -6.01 16.15 12.76
N SER A 222 -7.28 15.76 12.76
CA SER A 222 -8.39 16.60 12.29
C SER A 222 -8.58 17.86 13.13
N ASN A 223 -9.05 18.94 12.51
CA ASN A 223 -9.43 20.18 13.20
C ASN A 223 -10.64 19.99 14.13
N THR A 224 -11.39 18.90 13.95
CA THR A 224 -12.50 18.50 14.83
C THR A 224 -12.07 17.60 15.98
N ALA A 225 -10.78 17.27 16.10
CA ALA A 225 -10.29 16.43 17.18
C ALA A 225 -10.45 17.13 18.53
N THR A 226 -10.73 16.36 19.59
CA THR A 226 -10.89 16.91 20.95
C THR A 226 -9.63 16.74 21.80
N ALA A 227 -8.72 15.86 21.39
CA ALA A 227 -7.47 15.58 22.07
C ALA A 227 -6.40 15.13 21.07
N LEU A 228 -5.13 15.24 21.46
CA LEU A 228 -4.04 14.60 20.72
C LEU A 228 -4.17 13.07 20.79
N PRO A 229 -3.86 12.36 19.69
CA PRO A 229 -3.92 10.90 19.68
C PRO A 229 -2.88 10.30 20.62
N ASP A 230 -3.27 9.24 21.33
CA ASP A 230 -2.33 8.38 22.04
C ASP A 230 -1.62 7.49 21.02
N LEU A 231 -0.36 7.83 20.74
CA LEU A 231 0.43 7.19 19.69
C LEU A 231 1.43 6.23 20.33
N PRO A 232 1.60 5.01 19.78
CA PRO A 232 2.56 4.07 20.34
C PRO A 232 3.98 4.61 20.21
N ALA A 233 4.86 4.18 21.13
CA ALA A 233 6.27 4.50 21.08
C ALA A 233 6.89 3.98 19.77
N SER A 234 7.60 4.85 19.05
CA SER A 234 8.26 4.51 17.78
C SER A 234 9.77 4.75 17.85
N ARG A 235 10.52 3.87 17.19
CA ARG A 235 11.96 4.01 16.95
C ARG A 235 12.28 4.83 15.69
N TYR A 236 11.25 5.25 14.96
CA TYR A 236 11.36 5.99 13.71
C TYR A 236 10.94 7.44 13.89
N GLU A 237 11.36 8.29 12.95
CA GLU A 237 10.96 9.70 12.98
C GLU A 237 9.44 9.83 12.79
N ARG A 238 8.86 10.81 13.45
CA ARG A 238 7.43 11.12 13.34
C ARG A 238 7.23 12.60 13.08
N ILE A 239 6.36 12.94 12.13
CA ILE A 239 5.86 14.31 11.96
C ILE A 239 4.42 14.32 12.46
N ILE A 240 4.10 15.12 13.47
CA ILE A 240 2.73 15.30 13.95
C ILE A 240 2.23 16.66 13.48
N ILE A 241 1.16 16.66 12.70
CA ILE A 241 0.46 17.84 12.20
C ILE A 241 -0.91 17.88 12.88
N ALA A 242 -1.11 18.85 13.77
CA ALA A 242 -2.30 18.91 14.62
C ALA A 242 -2.82 20.34 14.81
N PRO A 243 -4.12 20.53 15.07
CA PRO A 243 -4.69 21.87 15.24
C PRO A 243 -4.24 22.49 16.57
N GLN A 244 -4.13 23.81 16.59
CA GLN A 244 -3.55 24.55 17.71
C GLN A 244 -4.42 24.59 18.98
N HIS A 245 -5.75 24.37 18.88
CA HIS A 245 -6.66 24.42 20.03
C HIS A 245 -6.53 23.24 21.01
N LEU A 246 -5.85 22.15 20.64
CA LEU A 246 -5.76 20.98 21.51
C LEU A 246 -4.96 21.27 22.78
N ALA A 247 -5.38 20.68 23.89
CA ALA A 247 -4.66 20.76 25.15
C ALA A 247 -3.43 19.83 25.16
N ASP A 248 -2.40 20.21 25.92
CA ASP A 248 -1.28 19.30 26.24
C ASP A 248 -1.77 18.15 27.14
N PRO A 249 -1.56 16.87 26.77
CA PRO A 249 -1.91 15.72 27.62
C PRO A 249 -1.27 15.75 29.01
N GLN A 250 -0.07 16.32 29.16
CA GLN A 250 0.64 16.42 30.43
C GLN A 250 0.31 17.71 31.20
N HIS A 251 -0.10 18.75 30.49
CA HIS A 251 -0.41 20.07 31.06
C HIS A 251 -1.73 20.61 30.48
N PRO A 252 -2.91 20.08 30.89
CA PRO A 252 -4.18 20.37 30.21
C PRO A 252 -4.60 21.84 30.17
N TYR A 253 -3.98 22.68 31.01
CA TYR A 253 -4.19 24.13 31.06
C TYR A 253 -3.38 24.92 30.02
N ARG A 254 -2.55 24.25 29.22
CA ARG A 254 -1.77 24.84 28.12
C ARG A 254 -2.13 24.20 26.79
N LYS A 255 -1.90 24.93 25.71
CA LYS A 255 -1.98 24.34 24.37
C LYS A 255 -0.77 23.44 24.15
N TRP A 256 -0.97 22.32 23.46
CA TRP A 256 0.07 21.31 23.27
C TRP A 256 1.34 21.85 22.58
N TRP A 257 1.19 22.83 21.69
CA TRP A 257 2.30 23.41 20.94
C TRP A 257 3.10 24.42 21.78
N GLU A 258 2.50 25.03 22.80
CA GLU A 258 3.18 25.95 23.73
C GLU A 258 4.16 25.19 24.64
N SER A 259 3.79 23.99 25.06
CA SER A 259 4.66 23.11 25.85
C SER A 259 5.74 22.39 25.01
N ALA A 260 5.57 22.35 23.69
CA ALA A 260 6.47 21.65 22.80
C ALA A 260 7.56 22.59 22.26
N GLY A 261 8.75 22.56 22.88
CA GLY A 261 9.88 23.42 22.49
C GLY A 261 10.38 23.26 21.04
N ASN A 262 9.89 22.27 20.29
CA ASN A 262 10.19 22.05 18.88
C ASN A 262 8.94 22.12 17.96
N ALA A 263 7.84 22.68 18.46
CA ALA A 263 6.66 22.93 17.65
C ALA A 263 6.88 24.13 16.72
N GLN A 264 6.40 24.02 15.49
CA GLN A 264 6.48 25.10 14.51
C GLN A 264 5.16 25.28 13.74
N PRO A 265 4.87 26.50 13.25
CA PRO A 265 3.70 26.74 12.41
C PRO A 265 3.74 25.93 11.10
N LEU A 266 2.56 25.59 10.58
CA LEU A 266 2.39 24.90 9.29
C LEU A 266 3.11 25.62 8.14
N ASP A 267 2.94 26.94 8.00
CA ASP A 267 3.58 27.71 6.94
C ASP A 267 5.11 27.62 6.97
N THR A 268 5.69 27.70 8.17
CA THR A 268 7.14 27.57 8.38
C THR A 268 7.62 26.18 7.99
N PHE A 269 6.87 25.13 8.35
CA PHE A 269 7.17 23.76 7.98
C PHE A 269 7.14 23.55 6.45
N ILE A 270 6.10 24.07 5.77
CA ILE A 270 5.97 23.97 4.31
C ILE A 270 7.14 24.68 3.62
N ARG A 271 7.47 25.91 4.05
CA ARG A 271 8.60 26.67 3.48
C ARG A 271 9.94 25.96 3.67
N GLN A 272 10.19 25.36 4.84
CA GLN A 272 11.42 24.61 5.09
C GLN A 272 11.57 23.42 4.14
N LEU A 273 10.49 22.67 3.89
CA LEU A 273 10.52 21.54 2.95
C LEU A 273 10.74 21.98 1.50
N GLN A 274 10.22 23.14 1.12
CA GLN A 274 10.43 23.71 -0.22
C GLN A 274 11.87 24.23 -0.40
N HIS A 275 12.45 24.89 0.61
CA HIS A 275 13.80 25.45 0.53
C HIS A 275 14.93 24.41 0.51
N VAL A 276 14.77 23.28 1.20
CA VAL A 276 15.78 22.19 1.22
C VAL A 276 16.03 21.58 -0.17
N ASN A 277 15.13 21.79 -1.13
CA ASN A 277 15.24 21.24 -2.49
C ASN A 277 15.84 22.19 -3.54
N HIS A 278 16.20 23.43 -3.17
CA HIS A 278 16.89 24.39 -4.05
C HIS A 278 18.40 24.49 -3.79
N GLN A 279 18.96 23.59 -2.99
CA GLN A 279 20.40 23.39 -2.76
C GLN A 279 20.80 22.00 -3.22
#